data_AF-A0A7S4U9Z5-F1
#
_entry.id   AF-A0A7S4U9Z5-F1
#
_cell.length_a   1.000
_cell.length_b   1.000
_cell.length_c   1.000
_cell.angle_alpha   90.00
_cell.angle_beta   90.00
_cell.angle_gamma   90.00
#
_symmetry.space_group_name_H-M   'P 1'
#
loop_
_entity.id
_entity.type
_entity.pdbx_description
1 polymer ?
#
loop_
_entity_poly.entity_id
_entity_poly.type
_entity_poly.pdbx_seq_one_letter_code
_entity_poly.pdbx_strand_id
1 'polypeptide(L)'
;MGLRLNRLKPHVSAKMGCGAATGRRCDQAALPRGADAGGPAAPRPDGRSVGRGWEPSLTFGANGVGLKPGQQASGTETMHLEAHKGELFASFGRWMSRDFVKKDWPNMKPFIARVESAGGRWVVDMQAQGSSRYAPRMTCLKSVTFARDRHGKDLGAPVQQLVACFGLGGHGNFMLFRDDADGGAGGEQHRWHEVKYTAKCADPAGDAARAVIVHRDAVTGVDRIFALQGVRGALSGAYDPSSGAPGRVVWNEQPERLDLGSVKAKALPFRPLALAVANGKLYMSSAGWVLQRVDGPEPHWKVVVDVTSLRPTDGKLMQAVGGIRGLSAVPAPGGSGSSLLFCWNPNASSRSWILRADFEQGEDSPKVVEETAITQLAKHYLGQGTLSYTLAAYNDIMEAPWGDGTCHLIGFETVVHGAGMKSVPLDPRQTSAKHGFWAGGGFVVRKGAGDFEVMEVGGPRSSPAQADPALTAVRCYKNSPFPEEAGTVYFGGYDCNSFPSDDTAWIYKGRLR
;
A
#
# COMPACT_ATOMS: atom_id res chain seq x y z
N MET A 1 -29.30 -24.45 -2.77
CA MET A 1 -29.41 -25.11 -1.46
C MET A 1 -28.83 -24.17 -0.41
N GLY A 2 -29.68 -23.66 0.50
CA GLY A 2 -29.34 -22.53 1.39
C GLY A 2 -28.36 -22.90 2.51
N LEU A 3 -27.19 -22.26 2.52
CA LEU A 3 -26.20 -22.34 3.59
C LEU A 3 -26.57 -21.38 4.73
N ARG A 4 -26.88 -21.93 5.91
CA ARG A 4 -27.07 -21.16 7.15
C ARG A 4 -25.72 -20.61 7.64
N LEU A 5 -25.55 -19.28 7.56
CA LEU A 5 -24.33 -18.51 7.87
C LEU A 5 -24.31 -17.92 9.30
N ASN A 6 -24.76 -18.67 10.30
CA ASN A 6 -24.72 -18.23 11.71
C ASN A 6 -23.52 -18.82 12.43
N ARG A 7 -22.34 -18.19 12.27
CA ARG A 7 -21.15 -18.18 13.17
C ARG A 7 -19.89 -17.86 12.36
N LEU A 8 -19.73 -16.60 11.97
CA LEU A 8 -18.44 -16.05 11.51
C LEU A 8 -17.79 -15.31 12.70
N LYS A 9 -16.74 -15.90 13.28
CA LYS A 9 -15.82 -15.20 14.20
C LYS A 9 -14.42 -15.29 13.58
N PRO A 10 -13.83 -14.19 13.09
CA PRO A 10 -12.44 -14.23 12.65
C PRO A 10 -11.52 -14.45 13.86
N HIS A 11 -10.59 -15.40 13.74
CA HIS A 11 -9.47 -15.55 14.66
C HIS A 11 -8.51 -14.37 14.45
N VAL A 12 -8.46 -13.46 15.42
CA VAL A 12 -7.44 -12.39 15.47
C VAL A 12 -6.43 -12.78 16.55
N SER A 13 -5.26 -13.26 16.15
CA SER A 13 -4.11 -13.35 17.03
C SER A 13 -3.36 -12.02 17.00
N ALA A 14 -3.73 -11.11 17.88
CA ALA A 14 -2.94 -9.91 18.19
C ALA A 14 -2.68 -9.88 19.70
N LYS A 15 -1.65 -10.61 20.14
CA LYS A 15 -0.95 -10.26 21.38
C LYS A 15 0.24 -9.39 20.99
N MET A 16 0.04 -8.07 20.94
CA MET A 16 1.16 -7.14 21.08
C MET A 16 1.50 -7.05 22.56
N GLY A 17 2.65 -7.60 22.93
CA GLY A 17 3.23 -7.37 24.25
C GLY A 17 3.74 -5.94 24.30
N CYS A 18 3.13 -5.11 25.17
CA CYS A 18 3.83 -3.98 25.75
C CYS A 18 5.04 -4.51 26.51
N GLY A 19 6.22 -4.47 25.88
CA GLY A 19 7.49 -4.65 26.57
C GLY A 19 7.78 -3.41 27.40
N ALA A 20 7.33 -3.41 28.66
CA ALA A 20 7.86 -2.51 29.67
C ALA A 20 9.34 -2.88 29.88
N ALA A 21 10.26 -2.07 29.36
CA ALA A 21 11.66 -2.16 29.70
C ALA A 21 11.82 -1.74 31.17
N THR A 22 11.93 -2.74 32.05
CA THR A 22 12.36 -2.56 33.43
C THR A 22 13.82 -2.11 33.42
N GLY A 23 14.10 -1.08 34.21
CA GLY A 23 15.40 -0.42 34.25
C GLY A 23 16.53 -1.37 34.63
N ARG A 24 17.62 -1.29 33.88
CA ARG A 24 18.98 -1.54 34.37
C ARG A 24 19.91 -0.56 33.64
N ARG A 25 20.70 0.16 34.44
CA ARG A 25 21.83 0.97 33.97
C ARG A 25 22.78 0.05 33.21
N CYS A 26 23.16 0.46 32.00
CA CYS A 26 24.38 0.00 31.37
C CYS A 26 25.21 1.23 31.03
N ASP A 27 26.44 1.18 31.52
CA ASP A 27 27.42 2.25 31.51
C ASP A 27 27.79 2.71 30.10
N GLN A 28 28.15 3.98 30.03
CA GLN A 28 28.74 4.63 28.88
C GLN A 28 30.01 3.88 28.44
N ALA A 29 29.98 3.30 27.24
CA ALA A 29 31.19 3.00 26.48
C ALA A 29 31.14 3.81 25.18
N ALA A 30 32.12 4.70 25.03
CA ALA A 30 32.28 5.57 23.88
C ALA A 30 32.42 4.75 22.58
N LEU A 31 31.60 5.10 21.58
CA LEU A 31 31.78 4.62 20.20
C LEU A 31 32.87 5.45 19.50
N PRO A 32 33.76 4.81 18.72
CA PRO A 32 34.78 5.52 17.96
C PRO A 32 34.14 6.28 16.78
N ARG A 33 34.67 7.50 16.53
CA ARG A 33 34.32 8.34 15.38
C ARG A 33 34.78 7.63 14.10
N GLY A 34 33.82 7.21 13.28
CA GLY A 34 34.04 6.74 11.91
C GLY A 34 33.45 7.74 10.92
N ALA A 35 34.27 8.12 9.95
CA ALA A 35 34.11 9.16 8.93
C ALA A 35 32.69 9.42 8.40
N ASP A 36 32.28 10.70 8.46
CA ASP A 36 31.24 11.31 7.65
C ASP A 36 31.60 11.17 6.15
N ALA A 37 30.88 10.30 5.44
CA ALA A 37 30.76 10.39 4.00
C ALA A 37 29.58 11.32 3.69
N GLY A 38 29.88 12.54 3.24
CA GLY A 38 28.90 13.56 2.89
C GLY A 38 27.95 13.10 1.79
N GLY A 39 26.73 12.75 2.18
CA GLY A 39 25.58 12.70 1.26
C GLY A 39 25.06 14.11 0.96
N PRO A 40 24.42 14.32 -0.21
CA PRO A 40 23.95 15.65 -0.61
C PRO A 40 22.93 16.17 0.40
N ALA A 41 23.17 17.39 0.89
CA ALA A 41 22.25 18.10 1.76
C ALA A 41 20.97 18.44 0.98
N ALA A 42 19.82 17.97 1.46
CA ALA A 42 18.54 18.43 0.94
C ALA A 42 18.43 19.97 1.18
N PRO A 43 18.06 20.76 0.16
CA PRO A 43 17.91 22.20 0.33
C PRO A 43 16.85 22.50 1.42
N ARG A 44 17.12 23.52 2.24
CA ARG A 44 16.12 24.07 3.16
C ARG A 44 14.96 24.64 2.32
N PRO A 45 13.70 24.52 2.77
CA PRO A 45 12.61 25.22 2.11
C PRO A 45 12.89 26.72 2.18
N ASP A 46 13.11 27.34 1.04
CA ASP A 46 12.98 28.77 0.89
C ASP A 46 11.50 29.11 1.13
N GLY A 47 11.25 30.21 1.83
CA GLY A 47 9.90 30.65 2.22
C GLY A 47 9.03 31.12 1.05
N ARG A 48 8.90 30.33 -0.01
CA ARG A 48 8.11 30.64 -1.22
C ARG A 48 7.23 29.45 -1.64
N SER A 49 6.12 29.25 -0.92
CA SER A 49 4.77 29.24 -1.49
C SER A 49 3.77 28.73 -0.44
N VAL A 50 2.97 29.66 0.08
CA VAL A 50 1.72 29.35 0.78
C VAL A 50 0.73 28.83 -0.27
N GLY A 51 -0.05 27.80 0.11
CA GLY A 51 -0.82 26.93 -0.76
C GLY A 51 -1.81 27.62 -1.70
N ARG A 52 -1.62 27.41 -3.01
CA ARG A 52 -2.64 27.63 -4.06
C ARG A 52 -3.04 26.36 -4.82
N GLY A 53 -2.58 25.19 -4.38
CA GLY A 53 -2.72 23.95 -5.17
C GLY A 53 -3.21 22.70 -4.43
N TRP A 54 -3.50 22.77 -3.13
CA TRP A 54 -4.00 21.62 -2.37
C TRP A 54 -5.45 21.83 -1.96
N GLU A 55 -6.29 20.82 -2.19
CA GLU A 55 -7.69 20.85 -1.79
C GLU A 55 -8.14 19.52 -1.18
N PRO A 56 -8.98 19.55 -0.13
CA PRO A 56 -9.59 18.34 0.40
C PRO A 56 -10.56 17.78 -0.64
N SER A 57 -10.37 16.52 -1.03
CA SER A 57 -11.27 15.84 -1.96
C SER A 57 -12.34 15.04 -1.22
N LEU A 58 -11.95 14.34 -0.15
CA LEU A 58 -12.86 13.64 0.76
C LEU A 58 -12.26 13.58 2.15
N THR A 59 -12.96 14.14 3.13
CA THR A 59 -12.60 14.04 4.55
C THR A 59 -13.86 13.73 5.35
N PHE A 60 -13.70 13.02 6.48
CA PHE A 60 -14.79 12.67 7.38
C PHE A 60 -14.78 13.52 8.65
N GLY A 61 -15.85 13.41 9.45
CA GLY A 61 -16.05 14.14 10.69
C GLY A 61 -16.86 15.43 10.51
N ALA A 62 -17.07 16.17 11.60
CA ALA A 62 -18.00 17.30 11.66
C ALA A 62 -17.71 18.41 10.63
N ASN A 63 -16.45 18.59 10.24
CA ASN A 63 -16.00 19.59 9.28
C ASN A 63 -15.51 18.97 7.95
N GLY A 64 -15.81 17.69 7.71
CA GLY A 64 -15.37 16.98 6.53
C GLY A 64 -16.15 17.38 5.27
N VAL A 65 -15.52 17.26 4.10
CA VAL A 65 -16.21 17.44 2.80
C VAL A 65 -17.33 16.42 2.64
N GLY A 66 -17.14 15.21 3.18
CA GLY A 66 -18.12 14.14 3.18
C GLY A 66 -18.42 13.57 1.79
N LEU A 67 -19.27 12.54 1.81
CA LEU A 67 -19.86 11.96 0.61
C LEU A 67 -21.05 12.82 0.13
N LYS A 68 -21.60 12.50 -1.04
CA LYS A 68 -22.83 13.11 -1.53
C LYS A 68 -23.94 13.07 -0.45
N PRO A 69 -24.69 14.17 -0.24
CA PRO A 69 -25.74 14.23 0.78
C PRO A 69 -26.70 13.04 0.71
N GLY A 70 -27.06 12.51 1.87
CA GLY A 70 -27.93 11.33 2.00
C GLY A 70 -27.19 9.99 2.04
N GLN A 71 -25.90 9.94 1.69
CA GLN A 71 -25.09 8.74 1.84
C GLN A 71 -24.38 8.70 3.19
N GLN A 72 -24.52 7.57 3.91
CA GLN A 72 -23.92 7.37 5.24
C GLN A 72 -22.83 6.30 5.18
N ALA A 73 -21.59 6.74 5.01
CA ALA A 73 -20.41 5.89 5.18
C ALA A 73 -19.24 6.72 5.74
N SER A 74 -18.37 6.05 6.48
CA SER A 74 -17.21 6.65 7.16
C SER A 74 -16.10 5.62 7.23
N GLY A 75 -14.87 6.08 6.98
CA GLY A 75 -13.67 5.25 6.99
C GLY A 75 -12.69 5.66 8.08
N THR A 76 -11.94 4.68 8.57
CA THR A 76 -10.79 4.89 9.46
C THR A 76 -9.50 5.10 8.67
N GLU A 77 -9.34 4.41 7.54
CA GLU A 77 -8.19 4.57 6.65
C GLU A 77 -8.64 4.66 5.19
N THR A 78 -8.02 5.54 4.41
CA THR A 78 -8.02 5.41 2.94
C THR A 78 -6.97 4.38 2.55
N MET A 79 -7.41 3.21 2.08
CA MET A 79 -6.53 2.06 1.87
C MET A 79 -5.85 2.08 0.51
N HIS A 80 -6.58 2.42 -0.55
CA HIS A 80 -6.07 2.48 -1.94
C HIS A 80 -6.85 3.52 -2.73
N LEU A 81 -6.17 4.12 -3.72
CA LEU A 81 -6.74 4.96 -4.77
C LEU A 81 -6.45 4.30 -6.12
N GLU A 82 -7.44 4.25 -7.00
CA GLU A 82 -7.28 3.61 -8.31
C GLU A 82 -8.13 4.30 -9.38
N ALA A 83 -7.53 4.53 -10.53
CA ALA A 83 -8.21 5.07 -11.71
C ALA A 83 -8.77 3.92 -12.54
N HIS A 84 -10.00 4.03 -13.00
CA HIS A 84 -10.64 3.02 -13.83
C HIS A 84 -11.68 3.67 -14.74
N LYS A 85 -11.55 3.45 -16.05
CA LYS A 85 -12.47 3.98 -17.09
C LYS A 85 -12.83 5.46 -16.95
N GLY A 86 -11.84 6.30 -16.61
CA GLY A 86 -12.01 7.75 -16.49
C GLY A 86 -12.55 8.23 -15.13
N GLU A 87 -12.93 7.31 -14.24
CA GLU A 87 -13.32 7.62 -12.86
C GLU A 87 -12.16 7.36 -11.89
N LEU A 88 -12.24 7.95 -10.70
CA LEU A 88 -11.33 7.67 -9.58
C LEU A 88 -12.09 6.96 -8.47
N PHE A 89 -11.49 5.88 -7.95
CA PHE A 89 -12.04 5.06 -6.88
C PHE A 89 -11.13 5.09 -5.65
N ALA A 90 -11.75 4.97 -4.47
CA ALA A 90 -11.07 4.87 -3.19
C ALA A 90 -11.67 3.73 -2.36
N SER A 91 -10.81 2.89 -1.79
CA SER A 91 -11.25 1.83 -0.87
C SER A 91 -10.98 2.23 0.57
N PHE A 92 -11.91 1.94 1.49
CA PHE A 92 -11.81 2.36 2.88
C PHE A 92 -11.77 1.20 3.87
N GLY A 93 -11.01 1.41 4.95
CA GLY A 93 -10.97 0.57 6.13
C GLY A 93 -11.93 1.03 7.21
N ARG A 94 -12.21 0.12 8.14
CA ARG A 94 -12.95 0.32 9.39
C ARG A 94 -12.17 -0.25 10.58
N TRP A 95 -10.86 -0.50 10.41
CA TRP A 95 -10.01 -1.03 11.46
C TRP A 95 -9.85 0.02 12.57
N MET A 96 -9.91 -0.43 13.83
CA MET A 96 -9.94 0.46 15.00
C MET A 96 -11.12 1.45 15.06
N SER A 97 -12.14 1.28 14.22
CA SER A 97 -13.45 1.90 14.46
C SER A 97 -14.03 1.42 15.78
N ARG A 98 -15.03 2.14 16.31
CA ARG A 98 -15.80 1.68 17.47
C ARG A 98 -16.36 0.27 17.29
N ASP A 99 -16.84 -0.05 16.09
CA ASP A 99 -17.44 -1.35 15.78
C ASP A 99 -16.37 -2.45 15.73
N PHE A 100 -15.17 -2.15 15.24
CA PHE A 100 -14.03 -3.06 15.31
C PHE A 100 -13.62 -3.36 16.75
N VAL A 101 -13.47 -2.33 17.59
CA VAL A 101 -13.08 -2.51 18.99
C VAL A 101 -14.13 -3.33 19.75
N LYS A 102 -15.42 -3.10 19.48
CA LYS A 102 -16.54 -3.87 20.04
C LYS A 102 -16.73 -5.25 19.42
N LYS A 103 -15.98 -5.57 18.34
CA LYS A 103 -16.13 -6.81 17.56
C LYS A 103 -17.54 -6.98 16.97
N ASP A 104 -18.18 -5.87 16.62
CA ASP A 104 -19.49 -5.84 15.97
C ASP A 104 -19.35 -6.03 14.45
N TRP A 105 -18.94 -7.23 14.06
CA TRP A 105 -18.63 -7.57 12.66
C TRP A 105 -19.76 -7.28 11.66
N PRO A 106 -21.06 -7.50 11.97
CA PRO A 106 -22.15 -7.12 11.07
C PRO A 106 -22.23 -5.62 10.75
N ASN A 107 -21.71 -4.76 11.62
CA ASN A 107 -21.69 -3.31 11.45
C ASN A 107 -20.35 -2.77 10.94
N MET A 108 -19.38 -3.64 10.63
CA MET A 108 -18.09 -3.21 10.09
C MET A 108 -18.26 -2.43 8.79
N LYS A 109 -18.95 -3.01 7.80
CA LYS A 109 -19.38 -2.36 6.54
C LYS A 109 -18.33 -1.46 5.88
N PRO A 110 -17.13 -1.98 5.54
CA PRO A 110 -16.18 -1.26 4.71
C PRO A 110 -16.82 -0.95 3.34
N PHE A 111 -16.28 0.04 2.65
CA PHE A 111 -16.87 0.53 1.42
C PHE A 111 -15.81 0.97 0.41
N ILE A 112 -16.24 1.07 -0.84
CA ILE A 112 -15.53 1.69 -1.96
C ILE A 112 -16.35 2.91 -2.35
N ALA A 113 -15.67 4.05 -2.51
CA ALA A 113 -16.26 5.26 -3.07
C ALA A 113 -15.67 5.55 -4.44
N ARG A 114 -16.39 6.33 -5.23
CA ARG A 114 -15.93 6.82 -6.54
C ARG A 114 -16.28 8.27 -6.76
N VAL A 115 -15.56 8.91 -7.66
CA VAL A 115 -15.86 10.24 -8.20
C VAL A 115 -15.67 10.21 -9.72
N GLU A 116 -16.61 10.81 -10.44
CA GLU A 116 -16.70 10.75 -11.91
C GLU A 116 -16.02 11.92 -12.62
N SER A 117 -15.68 13.00 -11.89
CA SER A 117 -15.09 14.21 -12.46
C SER A 117 -14.24 14.96 -11.43
N ALA A 118 -13.32 15.80 -11.90
CA ALA A 118 -12.40 16.58 -11.08
C ALA A 118 -13.07 17.36 -9.94
N GLY A 119 -14.22 18.00 -10.20
CA GLY A 119 -14.99 18.78 -9.23
C GLY A 119 -16.15 18.01 -8.58
N GLY A 120 -16.29 16.72 -8.88
CA GLY A 120 -17.41 15.90 -8.44
C GLY A 120 -17.40 15.64 -6.93
N ARG A 121 -18.57 15.28 -6.39
CA ARG A 121 -18.68 14.73 -5.04
C ARG A 121 -18.48 13.22 -5.09
N TRP A 122 -17.73 12.70 -4.11
CA TRP A 122 -17.60 11.26 -3.92
C TRP A 122 -18.94 10.62 -3.58
N VAL A 123 -19.20 9.46 -4.19
CA VAL A 123 -20.37 8.62 -3.92
C VAL A 123 -19.94 7.22 -3.51
N VAL A 124 -20.73 6.53 -2.70
CA VAL A 124 -20.53 5.11 -2.39
C VAL A 124 -20.78 4.29 -3.65
N ASP A 125 -19.74 3.63 -4.14
CA ASP A 125 -19.85 2.67 -5.25
C ASP A 125 -20.28 1.30 -4.74
N MET A 126 -19.75 0.88 -3.58
CA MET A 126 -20.09 -0.40 -2.93
C MET A 126 -19.95 -0.29 -1.43
N GLN A 127 -20.93 -0.79 -0.69
CA GLN A 127 -20.85 -0.98 0.75
C GLN A 127 -21.56 -2.27 1.16
N ALA A 128 -20.89 -3.06 1.99
CA ALA A 128 -21.48 -4.23 2.66
C ALA A 128 -22.13 -5.28 1.73
N GLN A 129 -21.65 -5.44 0.50
CA GLN A 129 -22.13 -6.47 -0.43
C GLN A 129 -21.49 -7.83 -0.13
N GLY A 130 -22.28 -8.91 -0.20
CA GLY A 130 -21.78 -10.26 0.03
C GLY A 130 -21.15 -10.47 1.41
N SER A 131 -20.02 -11.16 1.46
CA SER A 131 -19.29 -11.43 2.70
C SER A 131 -18.38 -10.27 3.13
N SER A 132 -18.14 -9.29 2.25
CA SER A 132 -17.32 -8.09 2.53
C SER A 132 -17.84 -7.26 3.71
N ARG A 133 -19.14 -7.35 4.04
CA ARG A 133 -19.77 -6.67 5.19
C ARG A 133 -19.11 -6.96 6.54
N TYR A 134 -18.42 -8.09 6.65
CA TYR A 134 -17.71 -8.53 7.84
C TYR A 134 -16.22 -8.16 7.85
N ALA A 135 -15.67 -7.71 6.73
CA ALA A 135 -14.25 -7.45 6.61
C ALA A 135 -13.90 -6.12 7.29
N PRO A 136 -12.79 -6.03 8.05
CA PRO A 136 -12.35 -4.76 8.62
C PRO A 136 -11.84 -3.79 7.56
N ARG A 137 -11.44 -4.27 6.38
CA ARG A 137 -10.83 -3.46 5.33
C ARG A 137 -11.05 -4.08 3.95
N MET A 138 -11.15 -3.22 2.95
CA MET A 138 -10.75 -3.55 1.58
C MET A 138 -9.23 -3.38 1.49
N THR A 139 -8.51 -4.48 1.26
CA THR A 139 -7.05 -4.54 1.42
C THR A 139 -6.26 -4.35 0.14
N CYS A 140 -6.96 -4.34 -1.00
CA CYS A 140 -6.45 -4.02 -2.33
C CYS A 140 -7.59 -3.49 -3.20
N LEU A 141 -7.29 -2.56 -4.11
CA LEU A 141 -8.17 -2.06 -5.15
C LEU A 141 -7.31 -1.79 -6.39
N LYS A 142 -7.61 -2.43 -7.52
CA LYS A 142 -6.81 -2.35 -8.75
C LYS A 142 -7.68 -2.42 -10.00
N SER A 143 -7.34 -1.61 -11.01
CA SER A 143 -7.83 -1.76 -12.37
C SER A 143 -6.89 -2.75 -13.08
N VAL A 144 -7.44 -3.85 -13.57
CA VAL A 144 -6.68 -4.89 -14.27
C VAL A 144 -7.15 -5.01 -15.71
N THR A 145 -6.24 -5.36 -16.62
CA THR A 145 -6.53 -5.47 -18.05
C THR A 145 -6.02 -6.81 -18.57
N PHE A 146 -6.89 -7.54 -19.26
CA PHE A 146 -6.55 -8.73 -20.03
C PHE A 146 -6.62 -8.40 -21.52
N ALA A 147 -5.59 -8.70 -22.28
CA ALA A 147 -5.61 -8.65 -23.74
C ALA A 147 -5.67 -10.06 -24.36
N ARG A 148 -5.32 -11.09 -23.59
CA ARG A 148 -5.37 -12.50 -23.97
C ARG A 148 -6.20 -13.33 -23.03
N ASP A 149 -6.79 -14.39 -23.57
CA ASP A 149 -7.55 -15.37 -22.79
C ASP A 149 -6.66 -16.43 -22.13
N ARG A 150 -7.30 -17.36 -21.43
CA ARG A 150 -6.69 -18.52 -20.75
C ARG A 150 -5.93 -19.48 -21.66
N HIS A 151 -6.07 -19.36 -22.97
CA HIS A 151 -5.37 -20.15 -23.98
C HIS A 151 -4.29 -19.34 -24.70
N GLY A 152 -4.06 -18.08 -24.29
CA GLY A 152 -3.09 -17.18 -24.89
C GLY A 152 -3.57 -16.55 -26.20
N LYS A 153 -4.86 -16.68 -26.53
CA LYS A 153 -5.45 -16.10 -27.73
C LYS A 153 -5.86 -14.65 -27.47
N ASP A 154 -5.64 -13.77 -28.45
CA ASP A 154 -6.04 -12.37 -28.36
C ASP A 154 -7.58 -12.24 -28.25
N LEU A 155 -8.03 -11.34 -27.37
CA LEU A 155 -9.45 -11.09 -27.07
C LEU A 155 -10.16 -10.19 -28.10
N GLY A 156 -9.47 -9.76 -29.15
CA GLY A 156 -9.96 -8.76 -30.12
C GLY A 156 -9.93 -7.33 -29.58
N ALA A 157 -10.35 -7.13 -28.33
CA ALA A 157 -10.18 -5.91 -27.56
C ALA A 157 -9.77 -6.23 -26.12
N PRO A 158 -8.88 -5.44 -25.49
CA PRO A 158 -8.55 -5.63 -24.09
C PRO A 158 -9.78 -5.48 -23.17
N VAL A 159 -9.93 -6.41 -22.23
CA VAL A 159 -10.97 -6.41 -21.20
C VAL A 159 -10.40 -5.80 -19.92
N GLN A 160 -10.89 -4.62 -19.56
CA GLN A 160 -10.54 -3.95 -18.31
C GLN A 160 -11.60 -4.20 -17.23
N GLN A 161 -11.16 -4.51 -16.01
CA GLN A 161 -12.01 -4.78 -14.84
C GLN A 161 -11.47 -4.07 -13.60
N LEU A 162 -12.36 -3.54 -12.76
CA LEU A 162 -12.02 -3.06 -11.43
C LEU A 162 -12.20 -4.19 -10.41
N VAL A 163 -11.15 -4.47 -9.63
CA VAL A 163 -11.16 -5.52 -8.62
C VAL A 163 -10.81 -4.99 -7.24
N ALA A 164 -11.44 -5.56 -6.22
CA ALA A 164 -11.12 -5.29 -4.82
C ALA A 164 -10.90 -6.59 -4.05
N CYS A 165 -10.00 -6.59 -3.08
CA CYS A 165 -9.74 -7.76 -2.24
C CYS A 165 -10.08 -7.49 -0.78
N PHE A 166 -10.49 -8.54 -0.08
CA PHE A 166 -10.60 -8.56 1.37
C PHE A 166 -10.34 -9.97 1.91
N GLY A 167 -10.10 -10.07 3.21
CA GLY A 167 -9.90 -11.34 3.90
C GLY A 167 -10.79 -11.45 5.13
N LEU A 168 -11.20 -12.67 5.44
CA LEU A 168 -12.02 -13.00 6.60
C LEU A 168 -11.30 -13.97 7.54
N GLY A 169 -9.96 -13.86 7.62
CA GLY A 169 -9.12 -14.74 8.43
C GLY A 169 -9.23 -16.19 7.94
N GLY A 170 -9.49 -17.11 8.87
CA GLY A 170 -9.63 -18.55 8.55
C GLY A 170 -10.75 -18.91 7.55
N HIS A 171 -11.62 -17.96 7.20
CA HIS A 171 -12.64 -18.16 6.15
C HIS A 171 -12.08 -17.96 4.73
N GLY A 172 -10.86 -17.47 4.59
CA GLY A 172 -10.14 -17.31 3.34
C GLY A 172 -10.16 -15.87 2.80
N ASN A 173 -9.61 -15.72 1.60
CA ASN A 173 -9.51 -14.45 0.90
C ASN A 173 -10.44 -14.42 -0.30
N PHE A 174 -10.95 -13.22 -0.55
CA PHE A 174 -12.00 -12.96 -1.51
C PHE A 174 -11.57 -11.83 -2.44
N MET A 175 -12.04 -11.93 -3.68
CA MET A 175 -11.93 -10.88 -4.68
C MET A 175 -13.34 -10.52 -5.15
N LEU A 176 -13.59 -9.23 -5.31
CA LEU A 176 -14.79 -8.66 -5.88
C LEU A 176 -14.45 -8.10 -7.26
N PHE A 177 -15.34 -8.31 -8.22
CA PHE A 177 -15.27 -7.73 -9.56
C PHE A 177 -16.44 -6.77 -9.74
N ARG A 178 -16.17 -5.50 -10.05
CA ARG A 178 -17.24 -4.52 -10.35
C ARG A 178 -17.95 -4.92 -11.63
N ASP A 179 -19.27 -4.81 -11.63
CA ASP A 179 -20.09 -4.95 -12.82
C ASP A 179 -20.30 -3.58 -13.47
N ASP A 180 -19.45 -3.22 -14.43
CA ASP A 180 -19.56 -1.91 -15.10
C ASP A 180 -20.78 -1.81 -16.04
N ALA A 181 -21.44 -2.94 -16.34
CA ALA A 181 -22.58 -3.01 -17.26
C ALA A 181 -23.94 -2.93 -16.55
N ASP A 182 -23.97 -3.01 -15.22
CA ASP A 182 -25.21 -2.95 -14.45
C ASP A 182 -25.86 -1.56 -14.46
N GLY A 183 -25.16 -0.57 -15.01
CA GLY A 183 -25.66 0.76 -15.29
C GLY A 183 -25.99 1.56 -14.04
N GLY A 184 -25.41 1.19 -12.87
CA GLY A 184 -25.68 1.76 -11.55
C GLY A 184 -26.35 3.13 -11.62
N ALA A 185 -27.68 3.15 -11.52
CA ALA A 185 -28.45 4.34 -11.83
C ALA A 185 -27.98 5.47 -10.90
N GLY A 186 -27.72 6.66 -11.45
CA GLY A 186 -27.01 7.75 -10.77
C GLY A 186 -27.45 7.97 -9.31
N GLY A 187 -26.67 7.43 -8.37
CA GLY A 187 -26.93 7.48 -6.93
C GLY A 187 -27.04 6.12 -6.23
N GLU A 188 -27.21 5.03 -6.97
CA GLU A 188 -27.23 3.66 -6.47
C GLU A 188 -25.83 3.01 -6.53
N GLN A 189 -25.58 2.07 -5.61
CA GLN A 189 -24.33 1.30 -5.59
C GLN A 189 -24.26 0.38 -6.80
N HIS A 190 -23.07 0.23 -7.38
CA HIS A 190 -22.82 -0.80 -8.38
C HIS A 190 -22.77 -2.17 -7.74
N ARG A 191 -23.12 -3.19 -8.51
CA ARG A 191 -23.00 -4.58 -8.13
C ARG A 191 -21.56 -5.03 -8.24
N TRP A 192 -21.13 -5.79 -7.24
CA TRP A 192 -19.83 -6.44 -7.23
C TRP A 192 -20.01 -7.94 -7.10
N HIS A 193 -19.39 -8.69 -8.00
CA HIS A 193 -19.44 -10.14 -8.03
C HIS A 193 -18.29 -10.73 -7.20
N GLU A 194 -18.63 -11.48 -6.16
CA GLU A 194 -17.68 -12.04 -5.21
C GLU A 194 -17.19 -13.44 -5.61
N VAL A 195 -15.89 -13.67 -5.49
CA VAL A 195 -15.28 -15.01 -5.54
C VAL A 195 -14.33 -15.22 -4.37
N LYS A 196 -14.43 -16.38 -3.72
CA LYS A 196 -13.40 -16.88 -2.81
C LYS A 196 -12.28 -17.52 -3.62
N TYR A 197 -11.29 -16.72 -4.04
CA TYR A 197 -10.21 -17.24 -4.90
C TYR A 197 -9.37 -18.31 -4.18
N THR A 198 -9.33 -18.32 -2.84
CA THR A 198 -8.63 -19.34 -2.05
C THR A 198 -9.49 -20.57 -1.70
N ALA A 199 -10.64 -20.78 -2.34
CA ALA A 199 -11.61 -21.81 -1.95
C ALA A 199 -11.02 -23.23 -1.84
N LYS A 200 -10.05 -23.55 -2.69
CA LYS A 200 -9.44 -24.88 -2.79
C LYS A 200 -8.11 -25.00 -2.03
N CYS A 201 -7.72 -23.96 -1.31
CA CYS A 201 -6.45 -23.91 -0.60
C CYS A 201 -6.58 -23.07 0.68
N ALA A 202 -6.60 -23.73 1.85
CA ALA A 202 -6.61 -23.05 3.12
C ALA A 202 -5.32 -22.24 3.31
N ASP A 203 -5.45 -20.97 3.70
CA ASP A 203 -4.33 -20.16 4.15
C ASP A 203 -4.31 -20.17 5.69
N PRO A 204 -3.30 -20.81 6.33
CA PRO A 204 -3.21 -20.85 7.78
C PRO A 204 -3.00 -19.47 8.41
N ALA A 205 -2.50 -18.48 7.67
CA ALA A 205 -2.32 -17.11 8.16
C ALA A 205 -3.61 -16.27 8.06
N GLY A 206 -4.52 -16.62 7.14
CA GLY A 206 -5.78 -15.88 6.90
C GLY A 206 -5.56 -14.43 6.45
N ASP A 207 -4.42 -14.18 5.81
CA ASP A 207 -3.92 -12.84 5.52
C ASP A 207 -4.38 -12.39 4.13
N ALA A 208 -5.11 -11.28 4.07
CA ALA A 208 -5.71 -10.77 2.84
C ALA A 208 -4.68 -10.28 1.80
N ALA A 209 -5.02 -10.40 0.51
CA ALA A 209 -4.21 -9.85 -0.58
C ALA A 209 -3.98 -8.34 -0.41
N ARG A 210 -2.72 -7.94 -0.58
CA ARG A 210 -2.28 -6.53 -0.57
C ARG A 210 -2.02 -5.97 -1.97
N ALA A 211 -1.75 -6.84 -2.92
CA ALA A 211 -1.51 -6.48 -4.31
C ALA A 211 -2.18 -7.48 -5.24
N VAL A 212 -2.60 -6.95 -6.39
CA VAL A 212 -3.14 -7.68 -7.54
C VAL A 212 -2.53 -7.08 -8.80
N ILE A 213 -2.16 -7.93 -9.75
CA ILE A 213 -1.65 -7.49 -11.06
C ILE A 213 -2.02 -8.52 -12.14
N VAL A 214 -2.14 -8.07 -13.39
CA VAL A 214 -2.12 -8.97 -14.54
C VAL A 214 -0.72 -8.95 -15.16
N HIS A 215 -0.14 -10.13 -15.37
CA HIS A 215 1.13 -10.32 -16.04
C HIS A 215 0.95 -11.33 -17.16
N ARG A 216 1.54 -11.04 -18.33
CA ARG A 216 1.59 -11.97 -19.45
C ARG A 216 2.72 -12.94 -19.21
N ASP A 217 2.36 -14.21 -19.06
CA ASP A 217 3.35 -15.27 -19.01
C ASP A 217 4.08 -15.34 -20.36
N ALA A 218 5.38 -15.06 -20.37
CA ALA A 218 6.17 -14.90 -21.59
C ALA A 218 6.35 -16.20 -22.38
N VAL A 219 6.14 -17.35 -21.75
CA VAL A 219 6.31 -18.68 -22.36
C VAL A 219 4.98 -19.20 -22.90
N THR A 220 3.91 -19.07 -22.13
CA THR A 220 2.58 -19.59 -22.51
C THR A 220 1.73 -18.56 -23.27
N GLY A 221 2.09 -17.28 -23.21
CA GLY A 221 1.35 -16.18 -23.84
C GLY A 221 0.04 -15.82 -23.14
N VAL A 222 -0.29 -16.45 -22.01
CA VAL A 222 -1.54 -16.22 -21.26
C VAL A 222 -1.41 -14.97 -20.40
N ASP A 223 -2.41 -14.09 -20.46
CA ASP A 223 -2.54 -13.01 -19.47
C ASP A 223 -3.13 -13.60 -18.17
N ARG A 224 -2.32 -13.58 -17.11
CA ARG A 224 -2.67 -14.16 -15.81
C ARG A 224 -2.88 -13.06 -14.80
N ILE A 225 -3.99 -13.12 -14.05
CA ILE A 225 -4.18 -12.31 -12.85
C ILE A 225 -3.52 -13.01 -11.66
N PHE A 226 -2.83 -12.25 -10.83
CA PHE A 226 -2.16 -12.71 -9.62
C PHE A 226 -2.74 -12.00 -8.42
N ALA A 227 -3.11 -12.76 -7.40
CA ALA A 227 -3.51 -12.23 -6.10
C ALA A 227 -2.65 -12.87 -5.01
N LEU A 228 -2.09 -12.05 -4.12
CA LEU A 228 -1.28 -12.53 -3.02
C LEU A 228 -2.12 -13.35 -2.02
N GLN A 229 -1.53 -14.39 -1.43
CA GLN A 229 -2.19 -15.31 -0.51
C GLN A 229 -1.26 -15.70 0.64
N GLY A 230 -1.40 -14.99 1.77
CA GLY A 230 -0.73 -15.31 3.04
C GLY A 230 0.73 -15.73 2.86
N VAL A 231 1.16 -16.77 3.58
CA VAL A 231 2.54 -17.29 3.49
C VAL A 231 2.77 -18.23 2.30
N ARG A 232 1.75 -18.47 1.47
CA ARG A 232 1.82 -19.37 0.30
C ARG A 232 2.23 -18.66 -0.99
N GLY A 233 2.42 -17.33 -0.96
CA GLY A 233 2.88 -16.57 -2.12
C GLY A 233 1.74 -15.99 -2.94
N ALA A 234 1.63 -16.39 -4.21
CA ALA A 234 0.63 -15.87 -5.15
C ALA A 234 -0.26 -16.99 -5.67
N LEU A 235 -1.58 -16.76 -5.67
CA LEU A 235 -2.51 -17.53 -6.48
C LEU A 235 -2.68 -16.81 -7.82
N SER A 236 -2.82 -17.59 -8.88
CA SER A 236 -2.98 -17.05 -10.22
C SER A 236 -4.22 -17.62 -10.91
N GLY A 237 -4.86 -16.82 -11.75
CA GLY A 237 -6.00 -17.19 -12.56
C GLY A 237 -5.89 -16.62 -13.97
N ALA A 238 -6.77 -17.03 -14.87
CA ALA A 238 -6.81 -16.53 -16.24
C ALA A 238 -8.23 -16.19 -16.68
N TYR A 239 -8.35 -15.19 -17.55
CA TYR A 239 -9.62 -14.76 -18.10
C TYR A 239 -10.14 -15.75 -19.15
N ASP A 240 -11.40 -16.14 -19.04
CA ASP A 240 -12.07 -17.05 -19.96
C ASP A 240 -13.38 -16.43 -20.44
N PRO A 241 -13.46 -15.94 -21.68
CA PRO A 241 -14.68 -15.32 -22.21
C PRO A 241 -15.93 -16.20 -22.08
N SER A 242 -15.80 -17.52 -22.03
CA SER A 242 -16.92 -18.46 -21.94
C SER A 242 -17.33 -18.81 -20.50
N SER A 243 -16.53 -18.40 -19.50
CA SER A 243 -16.77 -18.74 -18.10
C SER A 243 -17.89 -17.92 -17.47
N GLY A 244 -18.74 -18.59 -16.68
CA GLY A 244 -19.73 -17.96 -15.80
C GLY A 244 -19.17 -17.56 -14.42
N ALA A 245 -17.88 -17.74 -14.16
CA ALA A 245 -17.27 -17.32 -12.90
C ALA A 245 -17.29 -15.79 -12.75
N PRO A 246 -17.33 -15.24 -11.52
CA PRO A 246 -17.12 -13.81 -11.27
C PRO A 246 -15.86 -13.29 -11.97
N GLY A 247 -16.00 -12.16 -12.66
CA GLY A 247 -14.92 -11.58 -13.49
C GLY A 247 -14.54 -12.42 -14.72
N ARG A 248 -15.22 -13.53 -14.97
CA ARG A 248 -14.83 -14.56 -15.95
C ARG A 248 -13.41 -15.10 -15.72
N VAL A 249 -12.92 -15.01 -14.47
CA VAL A 249 -11.60 -15.50 -14.09
C VAL A 249 -11.71 -16.93 -13.59
N VAL A 250 -10.95 -17.83 -14.21
CA VAL A 250 -10.78 -19.21 -13.74
C VAL A 250 -9.49 -19.29 -12.92
N TRP A 251 -9.65 -19.48 -11.61
CA TRP A 251 -8.53 -19.57 -10.66
C TRP A 251 -7.90 -20.96 -10.64
N ASN A 252 -6.58 -21.00 -10.54
CA ASN A 252 -5.85 -22.24 -10.22
C ASN A 252 -6.25 -22.74 -8.83
N GLU A 253 -6.15 -24.05 -8.62
CA GLU A 253 -6.51 -24.65 -7.33
C GLU A 253 -5.44 -24.43 -6.25
N GLN A 254 -4.18 -24.35 -6.66
CA GLN A 254 -3.04 -24.16 -5.78
C GLN A 254 -2.25 -22.90 -6.18
N PRO A 255 -1.74 -22.15 -5.19
CA PRO A 255 -0.68 -21.17 -5.36
C PRO A 255 0.48 -21.70 -6.16
N GLU A 256 1.13 -20.81 -6.91
CA GLU A 256 2.31 -21.17 -7.67
C GLU A 256 3.45 -21.60 -6.74
N ARG A 257 4.30 -22.51 -7.24
CA ARG A 257 5.37 -23.12 -6.43
C ARG A 257 6.36 -22.06 -5.97
N LEU A 258 6.81 -22.16 -4.72
CA LEU A 258 7.91 -21.36 -4.20
C LEU A 258 9.21 -22.17 -4.27
N ASP A 259 10.22 -21.64 -4.95
CA ASP A 259 11.60 -22.14 -4.90
C ASP A 259 12.41 -21.29 -3.91
N LEU A 260 12.50 -21.78 -2.68
CA LEU A 260 13.16 -21.12 -1.56
C LEU A 260 14.50 -21.77 -1.19
N GLY A 261 15.09 -22.55 -2.12
CA GLY A 261 16.33 -23.28 -1.87
C GLY A 261 17.50 -22.39 -1.43
N SER A 262 17.60 -21.18 -1.99
CA SER A 262 18.65 -20.21 -1.70
C SER A 262 18.59 -19.62 -0.28
N VAL A 263 17.42 -19.61 0.35
CA VAL A 263 17.18 -19.03 1.69
C VAL A 263 16.88 -20.07 2.76
N LYS A 264 17.01 -21.37 2.44
CA LYS A 264 16.79 -22.51 3.35
C LYS A 264 15.44 -22.45 4.10
N ALA A 265 14.40 -21.96 3.44
CA ALA A 265 13.06 -21.84 4.01
C ALA A 265 12.06 -22.79 3.33
N LYS A 266 10.98 -23.14 4.05
CA LYS A 266 9.91 -24.02 3.53
C LYS A 266 8.65 -23.26 3.12
N ALA A 267 8.51 -22.02 3.58
CA ALA A 267 7.39 -21.13 3.29
C ALA A 267 7.87 -19.68 3.42
N LEU A 268 7.06 -18.74 2.97
CA LEU A 268 7.36 -17.32 3.19
C LEU A 268 7.25 -16.99 4.68
N PRO A 269 8.19 -16.20 5.25
CA PRO A 269 8.15 -15.83 6.66
C PRO A 269 6.90 -15.01 7.01
N PHE A 270 6.53 -14.08 6.12
CA PHE A 270 5.35 -13.23 6.21
C PHE A 270 4.54 -13.32 4.92
N ARG A 271 3.34 -12.72 4.92
CA ARG A 271 2.60 -12.51 3.69
C ARG A 271 3.35 -11.57 2.74
N PRO A 272 3.29 -11.79 1.42
CA PRO A 272 3.75 -10.80 0.46
C PRO A 272 2.97 -9.49 0.55
N LEU A 273 3.60 -8.39 0.18
CA LEU A 273 3.00 -7.05 0.30
C LEU A 273 2.88 -6.28 -1.01
N ALA A 274 3.75 -6.55 -1.99
CA ALA A 274 3.75 -5.83 -3.27
C ALA A 274 4.05 -6.77 -4.45
N LEU A 275 3.63 -6.35 -5.64
CA LEU A 275 3.89 -6.97 -6.93
C LEU A 275 4.35 -5.89 -7.91
N ALA A 276 5.32 -6.20 -8.77
CA ALA A 276 5.77 -5.29 -9.81
C ALA A 276 6.28 -6.06 -11.03
N VAL A 277 6.14 -5.45 -12.22
CA VAL A 277 6.77 -5.95 -13.44
C VAL A 277 7.95 -5.06 -13.79
N ALA A 278 9.14 -5.64 -13.96
CA ALA A 278 10.34 -4.96 -14.43
C ALA A 278 11.03 -5.83 -15.48
N ASN A 279 11.52 -5.23 -16.57
CA ASN A 279 12.18 -5.97 -17.66
C ASN A 279 11.37 -7.19 -18.17
N GLY A 280 10.04 -7.06 -18.25
CA GLY A 280 9.15 -8.13 -18.67
C GLY A 280 9.01 -9.31 -17.69
N LYS A 281 9.59 -9.21 -16.49
CA LYS A 281 9.51 -10.24 -15.44
C LYS A 281 8.64 -9.75 -14.30
N LEU A 282 7.87 -10.66 -13.70
CA LEU A 282 7.04 -10.37 -12.53
C LEU A 282 7.81 -10.64 -11.23
N TYR A 283 7.67 -9.75 -10.27
CA TYR A 283 8.30 -9.82 -8.95
C TYR A 283 7.28 -9.65 -7.83
N MET A 284 7.55 -10.27 -6.69
CA MET A 284 6.81 -10.03 -5.44
C MET A 284 7.77 -9.78 -4.27
N SER A 285 7.34 -8.97 -3.31
CA SER A 285 8.06 -8.76 -2.05
C SER A 285 7.42 -9.52 -0.90
N SER A 286 8.23 -10.13 -0.04
CA SER A 286 7.76 -10.81 1.18
C SER A 286 8.84 -10.81 2.25
N ALA A 287 8.55 -10.28 3.43
CA ALA A 287 9.51 -10.14 4.52
C ALA A 287 10.82 -9.49 4.02
N GLY A 288 11.97 -10.17 4.13
CA GLY A 288 13.27 -9.71 3.65
C GLY A 288 13.54 -9.92 2.16
N TRP A 289 12.61 -10.49 1.41
CA TRP A 289 12.92 -11.09 0.12
C TRP A 289 12.17 -10.43 -1.04
N VAL A 290 12.85 -10.32 -2.17
CA VAL A 290 12.22 -10.13 -3.48
C VAL A 290 12.32 -11.45 -4.24
N LEU A 291 11.17 -11.93 -4.72
CA LEU A 291 11.08 -13.15 -5.51
C LEU A 291 10.69 -12.79 -6.94
N GLN A 292 11.35 -13.41 -7.90
CA GLN A 292 11.03 -13.32 -9.33
C GLN A 292 10.21 -14.54 -9.73
N ARG A 293 9.15 -14.33 -10.51
CA ARG A 293 8.45 -15.41 -11.19
C ARG A 293 9.27 -15.92 -12.37
N VAL A 294 9.35 -17.24 -12.50
CA VAL A 294 9.80 -17.93 -13.70
C VAL A 294 8.55 -18.37 -14.45
N ASP A 295 8.38 -17.84 -15.64
CA ASP A 295 7.23 -18.09 -16.52
C ASP A 295 7.31 -19.49 -17.15
N GLY A 296 6.17 -20.04 -17.53
CA GLY A 296 6.09 -21.39 -18.10
C GLY A 296 4.84 -22.18 -17.71
N PRO A 297 4.70 -23.39 -18.26
CA PRO A 297 3.63 -24.32 -17.86
C PRO A 297 3.76 -24.79 -16.41
N GLU A 298 4.97 -24.76 -15.85
CA GLU A 298 5.27 -25.05 -14.44
C GLU A 298 5.88 -23.82 -13.75
N PRO A 299 5.10 -22.75 -13.53
CA PRO A 299 5.63 -21.51 -13.01
C PRO A 299 6.03 -21.65 -11.55
N HIS A 300 7.10 -20.96 -11.18
CA HIS A 300 7.57 -20.93 -9.80
C HIS A 300 8.25 -19.59 -9.47
N TRP A 301 8.35 -19.30 -8.19
CA TRP A 301 8.94 -18.07 -7.67
C TRP A 301 10.29 -18.35 -7.03
N LYS A 302 11.36 -17.74 -7.55
CA LYS A 302 12.73 -17.87 -7.01
C LYS A 302 13.13 -16.59 -6.27
N VAL A 303 13.82 -16.72 -5.13
CA VAL A 303 14.38 -15.55 -4.43
C VAL A 303 15.54 -14.97 -5.25
N VAL A 304 15.48 -13.67 -5.54
CA VAL A 304 16.54 -12.93 -6.25
C VAL A 304 17.20 -11.86 -5.39
N VAL A 305 16.54 -11.41 -4.31
CA VAL A 305 17.14 -10.50 -3.32
C VAL A 305 16.81 -11.00 -1.92
N ASP A 306 17.82 -11.01 -1.04
CA ASP A 306 17.65 -11.19 0.40
C ASP A 306 18.27 -10.03 1.18
N VAL A 307 17.43 -9.07 1.56
CA VAL A 307 17.83 -7.89 2.33
C VAL A 307 18.29 -8.27 3.74
N THR A 308 17.82 -9.38 4.31
CA THR A 308 18.27 -9.80 5.65
C THR A 308 19.72 -10.26 5.67
N SER A 309 20.17 -10.86 4.57
CA SER A 309 21.59 -11.19 4.38
C SER A 309 22.44 -9.95 4.13
N LEU A 310 21.90 -8.94 3.41
CA LEU A 310 22.59 -7.67 3.16
C LEU A 310 22.65 -6.78 4.42
N ARG A 311 21.64 -6.86 5.29
CA ARG A 311 21.46 -6.02 6.48
C ARG A 311 21.21 -6.86 7.74
N PRO A 312 22.17 -7.70 8.17
CA PRO A 312 21.96 -8.65 9.27
C PRO A 312 21.81 -7.99 10.65
N THR A 313 22.24 -6.74 10.79
CA THR A 313 22.23 -5.99 12.06
C THR A 313 20.97 -5.18 12.29
N ASP A 314 20.02 -5.17 11.35
CA ASP A 314 18.77 -4.42 11.45
C ASP A 314 17.75 -5.04 12.43
N GLY A 315 18.09 -6.18 13.02
CA GLY A 315 17.31 -6.84 14.06
C GLY A 315 16.21 -7.75 13.52
N LYS A 316 15.41 -8.30 14.44
CA LYS A 316 14.38 -9.29 14.12
C LYS A 316 13.23 -8.64 13.37
N LEU A 317 12.76 -9.31 12.32
CA LEU A 317 11.61 -8.85 11.55
C LEU A 317 10.29 -8.93 12.35
N MET A 318 9.42 -7.95 12.12
CA MET A 318 8.07 -7.91 12.71
C MET A 318 7.00 -7.91 11.62
N GLN A 319 6.11 -8.90 11.63
CA GLN A 319 5.06 -9.07 10.62
C GLN A 319 4.11 -7.85 10.52
N ALA A 320 3.80 -7.20 11.64
CA ALA A 320 2.98 -5.99 11.66
C ALA A 320 3.58 -4.85 10.82
N VAL A 321 4.92 -4.80 10.76
CA VAL A 321 5.66 -3.82 9.95
C VAL A 321 5.89 -4.36 8.54
N GLY A 322 6.17 -5.65 8.36
CA GLY A 322 6.04 -6.31 7.07
C GLY A 322 7.32 -6.51 6.25
N GLY A 323 8.45 -5.91 6.64
CA GLY A 323 9.71 -6.02 5.90
C GLY A 323 9.72 -5.12 4.66
N ILE A 324 9.94 -5.70 3.48
CA ILE A 324 9.93 -4.97 2.21
C ILE A 324 8.50 -4.54 1.89
N ARG A 325 8.29 -3.22 1.80
CA ARG A 325 7.06 -2.57 1.36
C ARG A 325 7.33 -1.70 0.15
N GLY A 326 6.30 -1.46 -0.65
CA GLY A 326 6.47 -0.94 -1.98
C GLY A 326 7.24 -1.91 -2.86
N LEU A 327 6.94 -1.90 -4.14
CA LEU A 327 7.80 -2.51 -5.15
C LEU A 327 7.40 -1.87 -6.47
N SER A 328 8.34 -1.25 -7.15
CA SER A 328 8.04 -0.55 -8.41
C SER A 328 9.24 -0.60 -9.33
N ALA A 329 8.96 -0.75 -10.63
CA ALA A 329 9.98 -0.60 -11.64
C ALA A 329 10.33 0.88 -11.77
N VAL A 330 11.62 1.19 -11.83
CA VAL A 330 12.14 2.53 -12.08
C VAL A 330 13.18 2.46 -13.19
N PRO A 331 13.43 3.55 -13.95
CA PRO A 331 14.51 3.56 -14.93
C PRO A 331 15.84 3.16 -14.29
N ALA A 332 16.58 2.25 -14.93
CA ALA A 332 17.91 1.87 -14.47
C ALA A 332 18.89 3.05 -14.68
N PRO A 333 19.81 3.36 -13.75
CA PRO A 333 20.75 4.47 -13.94
C PRO A 333 21.69 4.29 -15.14
N GLY A 334 21.92 3.05 -15.58
CA GLY A 334 22.69 2.75 -16.79
C GLY A 334 21.96 3.07 -18.11
N GLY A 335 20.70 3.52 -18.05
CA GLY A 335 19.93 3.99 -19.20
C GLY A 335 19.20 2.90 -20.00
N SER A 336 19.48 1.62 -19.77
CA SER A 336 18.76 0.50 -20.39
C SER A 336 17.97 -0.31 -19.36
N GLY A 337 16.70 -0.60 -19.68
CA GLY A 337 15.82 -1.40 -18.83
C GLY A 337 15.36 -0.70 -17.54
N SER A 338 14.97 -1.51 -16.57
CA SER A 338 14.41 -1.09 -15.28
C SER A 338 15.13 -1.73 -14.12
N SER A 339 15.25 -0.98 -13.04
CA SER A 339 15.58 -1.47 -11.70
C SER A 339 14.31 -1.67 -10.88
N LEU A 340 14.39 -2.41 -9.78
CA LEU A 340 13.32 -2.45 -8.78
C LEU A 340 13.64 -1.51 -7.62
N LEU A 341 12.72 -0.60 -7.29
CA LEU A 341 12.79 0.26 -6.12
C LEU A 341 11.82 -0.26 -5.04
N PHE A 342 12.28 -0.31 -3.79
CA PHE A 342 11.48 -0.79 -2.67
C PHE A 342 11.96 -0.20 -1.33
N CYS A 343 11.11 -0.28 -0.31
CA CYS A 343 11.38 0.25 1.02
C CYS A 343 11.52 -0.86 2.06
N TRP A 344 12.65 -0.90 2.76
CA TRP A 344 12.94 -1.85 3.82
C TRP A 344 12.46 -1.35 5.19
N ASN A 345 11.43 -2.03 5.72
CA ASN A 345 10.83 -1.74 7.02
C ASN A 345 10.87 -2.97 7.96
N PRO A 346 12.01 -3.26 8.62
CA PRO A 346 12.20 -4.53 9.33
C PRO A 346 11.33 -4.67 10.58
N ASN A 347 11.20 -3.63 11.39
CA ASN A 347 10.62 -3.72 12.74
C ASN A 347 10.19 -2.35 13.30
N ALA A 348 9.80 -2.32 14.58
CA ALA A 348 9.34 -1.12 15.30
C ALA A 348 10.41 -0.04 15.51
N SER A 349 11.66 -0.28 15.11
CA SER A 349 12.74 0.70 15.05
C SER A 349 13.15 1.01 13.61
N SER A 350 12.27 0.74 12.64
CA SER A 350 12.55 0.93 11.23
C SER A 350 12.92 2.38 10.92
N ARG A 351 13.92 2.52 10.06
CA ARG A 351 14.34 3.79 9.46
C ARG A 351 13.82 4.00 8.04
N SER A 352 13.05 3.04 7.53
CA SER A 352 12.54 2.96 6.16
C SER A 352 13.60 3.24 5.10
N TRP A 353 14.50 2.27 4.88
CA TRP A 353 15.55 2.40 3.88
C TRP A 353 15.00 2.24 2.47
N ILE A 354 15.33 3.15 1.57
CA ILE A 354 15.03 3.04 0.14
C ILE A 354 16.18 2.30 -0.53
N LEU A 355 15.85 1.14 -1.09
CA LEU A 355 16.78 0.23 -1.75
C LEU A 355 16.39 0.08 -3.21
N ARG A 356 17.39 -0.01 -4.09
CA ARG A 356 17.21 -0.26 -5.51
C ARG A 356 17.99 -1.50 -5.92
N ALA A 357 17.35 -2.43 -6.62
CA ALA A 357 17.96 -3.61 -7.18
C ALA A 357 18.14 -3.44 -8.70
N ASP A 358 19.40 -3.44 -9.14
CA ASP A 358 19.81 -3.29 -10.52
C ASP A 358 20.12 -4.63 -11.15
N PHE A 359 19.37 -4.97 -12.20
CA PHE A 359 19.59 -6.19 -12.95
C PHE A 359 20.51 -5.88 -14.13
N GLU A 360 21.72 -6.42 -14.10
CA GLU A 360 22.60 -6.41 -15.26
C GLU A 360 22.07 -7.37 -16.33
N GLN A 361 22.37 -7.08 -17.60
CA GLN A 361 21.84 -7.86 -18.71
C GLN A 361 22.35 -9.30 -18.65
N GLY A 362 21.43 -10.25 -18.57
CA GLY A 362 21.75 -11.69 -18.49
C GLY A 362 22.05 -12.20 -17.09
N GLU A 363 22.06 -11.34 -16.07
CA GLU A 363 22.24 -11.76 -14.68
C GLU A 363 20.89 -12.02 -13.98
N ASP A 364 20.87 -13.09 -13.17
CA ASP A 364 19.72 -13.46 -12.35
C ASP A 364 19.73 -12.79 -10.96
N SER A 365 20.89 -12.29 -10.53
CA SER A 365 21.11 -11.67 -9.23
C SER A 365 21.38 -10.18 -9.41
N PRO A 366 20.55 -9.29 -8.86
CA PRO A 366 20.76 -7.87 -9.01
C PRO A 366 21.81 -7.33 -8.03
N LYS A 367 22.48 -6.23 -8.40
CA LYS A 367 23.21 -5.39 -7.46
C LYS A 367 22.22 -4.55 -6.65
N VAL A 368 22.25 -4.66 -5.33
CA VAL A 368 21.40 -3.84 -4.45
C VAL A 368 22.17 -2.60 -3.99
N VAL A 369 21.56 -1.43 -4.19
CA VAL A 369 22.09 -0.11 -3.83
C VAL A 369 21.18 0.53 -2.79
N GLU A 370 21.77 1.04 -1.71
CA GLU A 370 21.07 1.87 -0.73
C GLU A 370 21.06 3.32 -1.21
N GLU A 371 19.88 3.90 -1.39
CA GLU A 371 19.79 5.29 -1.84
C GLU A 371 19.68 6.28 -0.67
N THR A 372 18.82 5.99 0.30
CA THR A 372 18.58 6.88 1.45
C THR A 372 17.76 6.19 2.55
N ALA A 373 17.62 6.83 3.71
CA ALA A 373 16.67 6.46 4.75
C ALA A 373 15.62 7.57 4.92
N ILE A 374 14.33 7.23 4.85
CA ILE A 374 13.23 8.21 5.00
C ILE A 374 13.31 8.89 6.38
N THR A 375 13.72 8.18 7.43
CA THR A 375 13.94 8.80 8.74
C THR A 375 14.95 9.96 8.66
N GLN A 376 16.05 9.82 7.92
CA GLN A 376 17.06 10.89 7.81
C GLN A 376 16.48 12.12 7.08
N LEU A 377 15.77 11.89 5.98
CA LEU A 377 15.08 12.94 5.24
C LEU A 377 14.05 13.67 6.11
N ALA A 378 13.22 12.92 6.84
CA ALA A 378 12.21 13.48 7.74
C ALA A 378 12.83 14.29 8.89
N LYS A 379 13.94 13.81 9.48
CA LYS A 379 14.66 14.56 10.54
C LYS A 379 15.15 15.91 10.05
N HIS A 380 15.73 15.93 8.85
CA HIS A 380 16.22 17.15 8.23
C HIS A 380 15.08 18.12 7.92
N TYR A 381 14.02 17.62 7.28
CA TYR A 381 12.86 18.42 6.91
C TYR A 381 12.16 19.04 8.13
N LEU A 382 11.94 18.26 9.19
CA LEU A 382 11.26 18.74 10.41
C LEU A 382 12.19 19.48 11.37
N GLY A 383 13.49 19.52 11.11
CA GLY A 383 14.49 20.02 12.05
C GLY A 383 14.48 19.27 13.38
N GLN A 384 14.15 17.97 13.38
CA GLN A 384 13.98 17.15 14.58
C GLN A 384 14.98 16.00 14.63
N GLY A 385 15.92 16.04 15.56
CA GLY A 385 16.87 14.93 15.77
C GLY A 385 16.26 13.69 16.43
N THR A 386 15.08 13.82 17.06
CA THR A 386 14.48 12.81 17.95
C THR A 386 13.51 11.84 17.27
N LEU A 387 13.39 11.86 15.94
CA LEU A 387 12.61 10.84 15.23
C LEU A 387 13.28 9.47 15.38
N SER A 388 12.51 8.48 15.79
CA SER A 388 13.00 7.13 16.13
C SER A 388 12.47 6.05 15.19
N TYR A 389 11.37 6.34 14.48
CA TYR A 389 10.63 5.39 13.67
C TYR A 389 10.03 6.07 12.44
N THR A 390 10.15 5.40 11.31
CA THR A 390 9.33 5.64 10.12
C THR A 390 8.77 4.34 9.60
N LEU A 391 7.59 4.41 9.00
CA LEU A 391 7.06 3.36 8.12
C LEU A 391 6.68 4.02 6.80
N ALA A 392 7.20 3.48 5.69
CA ALA A 392 7.03 4.08 4.38
C ALA A 392 6.62 3.08 3.31
N ALA A 393 6.17 3.61 2.17
CA ALA A 393 5.76 2.85 0.98
C ALA A 393 4.66 1.81 1.27
N TYR A 394 3.62 2.18 2.02
CA TYR A 394 2.57 1.25 2.48
C TYR A 394 1.99 0.32 1.40
N ASN A 395 1.79 0.87 0.20
CA ASN A 395 1.26 0.19 -0.98
C ASN A 395 2.32 0.14 -2.09
N ASP A 396 2.44 1.23 -2.86
CA ASP A 396 3.24 1.31 -4.09
C ASP A 396 4.20 2.51 -4.01
N ILE A 397 5.26 2.52 -4.82
CA ILE A 397 6.07 3.71 -5.09
C ILE A 397 5.65 4.22 -6.47
N MET A 398 4.87 5.29 -6.53
CA MET A 398 4.16 5.66 -7.76
C MET A 398 4.91 6.70 -8.55
N GLU A 399 5.04 6.48 -9.86
CA GLU A 399 5.47 7.51 -10.80
C GLU A 399 4.40 8.62 -10.93
N ALA A 400 4.83 9.87 -10.81
CA ALA A 400 3.98 11.04 -10.94
C ALA A 400 4.63 12.10 -11.84
N PRO A 401 3.85 12.95 -12.53
CA PRO A 401 4.38 14.10 -13.25
C PRO A 401 5.14 15.06 -12.32
N TRP A 402 6.27 15.58 -12.80
CA TRP A 402 7.10 16.55 -12.09
C TRP A 402 7.80 17.50 -13.06
N GLY A 403 7.25 18.72 -13.19
CA GLY A 403 7.65 19.64 -14.26
C GLY A 403 7.45 18.97 -15.63
N ASP A 404 8.48 19.00 -16.47
CA ASP A 404 8.48 18.34 -17.79
C ASP A 404 8.86 16.84 -17.74
N GLY A 405 9.12 16.29 -16.54
CA GLY A 405 9.55 14.91 -16.35
C GLY A 405 8.65 14.12 -15.41
N THR A 406 9.19 13.04 -14.85
CA THR A 406 8.53 12.23 -13.82
C THR A 406 9.35 12.15 -12.55
N CYS A 407 8.67 11.91 -11.44
CA CYS A 407 9.26 11.59 -10.15
C CYS A 407 8.58 10.35 -9.56
N HIS A 408 9.10 9.84 -8.44
CA HIS A 408 8.47 8.73 -7.72
C HIS A 408 8.07 9.17 -6.32
N LEU A 409 6.81 8.95 -5.97
CA LEU A 409 6.24 9.32 -4.67
C LEU A 409 6.35 8.16 -3.69
N ILE A 410 6.76 8.48 -2.47
CA ILE A 410 6.90 7.54 -1.36
C ILE A 410 6.26 8.16 -0.12
N GLY A 411 5.04 7.72 0.20
CA GLY A 411 4.33 8.15 1.41
C GLY A 411 4.92 7.51 2.68
N PHE A 412 4.87 8.24 3.81
CA PHE A 412 5.35 7.72 5.08
C PHE A 412 4.55 8.23 6.29
N GLU A 413 4.78 7.56 7.43
CA GLU A 413 4.49 8.07 8.77
C GLU A 413 5.77 8.16 9.60
N THR A 414 5.74 8.97 10.65
CA THR A 414 6.85 9.04 11.61
C THR A 414 6.36 9.32 13.03
N VAL A 415 7.12 8.84 14.01
CA VAL A 415 6.89 9.06 15.43
C VAL A 415 7.89 10.07 15.98
N VAL A 416 7.36 11.05 16.70
CA VAL A 416 8.12 12.14 17.31
C VAL A 416 8.19 11.92 18.82
N HIS A 417 9.35 12.19 19.42
CA HIS A 417 9.61 12.04 20.85
C HIS A 417 10.21 13.29 21.48
N GLY A 418 10.06 13.39 22.81
CA GLY A 418 10.77 14.35 23.64
C GLY A 418 10.45 15.80 23.28
N ALA A 419 11.48 16.65 23.24
CA ALA A 419 11.31 18.08 22.95
C ALA A 419 10.67 18.35 21.58
N GLY A 420 10.90 17.47 20.59
CA GLY A 420 10.32 17.60 19.26
C GLY A 420 8.80 17.50 19.21
N MET A 421 8.18 16.92 20.23
CA MET A 421 6.72 16.87 20.33
C MET A 421 6.07 18.26 20.51
N LYS A 422 6.87 19.27 20.87
CA LYS A 422 6.40 20.66 21.05
C LYS A 422 6.62 21.54 19.82
N SER A 423 7.28 21.03 18.77
CA SER A 423 7.69 21.83 17.62
C SER A 423 6.97 21.47 16.32
N VAL A 424 6.25 20.34 16.26
CA VAL A 424 5.56 19.88 15.06
C VAL A 424 4.11 19.52 15.35
N PRO A 425 3.19 19.59 14.35
CA PRO A 425 1.81 19.14 14.52
C PRO A 425 1.77 17.63 14.75
N LEU A 426 1.17 17.21 15.87
CA LEU A 426 0.96 15.81 16.20
C LEU A 426 -0.53 15.47 16.11
N ASP A 427 -0.84 14.24 15.74
CA ASP A 427 -2.21 13.74 15.76
C ASP A 427 -2.69 13.65 17.22
N PRO A 428 -3.68 14.46 17.63
CA PRO A 428 -4.14 14.47 19.01
C PRO A 428 -4.76 13.13 19.43
N ARG A 429 -5.23 12.30 18.48
CA ARG A 429 -5.78 10.96 18.74
C ARG A 429 -4.69 9.90 18.95
N GLN A 430 -3.47 10.18 18.50
CA GLN A 430 -2.32 9.27 18.55
C GLN A 430 -1.13 9.89 19.29
N THR A 431 -1.40 10.77 20.25
CA THR A 431 -0.39 11.43 21.07
C THR A 431 -0.51 11.01 22.53
N SER A 432 0.63 10.72 23.14
CA SER A 432 0.78 10.41 24.57
C SER A 432 1.80 11.35 25.22
N ALA A 433 2.09 11.17 26.50
CA ALA A 433 3.15 11.93 27.17
C ALA A 433 4.58 11.59 26.67
N LYS A 434 4.78 10.48 25.95
CA LYS A 434 6.12 9.98 25.56
C LYS A 434 6.41 10.08 24.07
N HIS A 435 5.38 10.10 23.25
CA HIS A 435 5.48 10.12 21.80
C HIS A 435 4.17 10.59 21.17
N GLY A 436 4.23 11.05 19.92
CA GLY A 436 3.07 11.27 19.08
C GLY A 436 3.39 11.06 17.61
N PHE A 437 2.37 10.70 16.83
CA PHE A 437 2.48 10.57 15.39
C PHE A 437 2.36 11.92 14.72
N TRP A 438 3.22 12.18 13.74
CA TRP A 438 3.22 13.44 13.01
C TRP A 438 1.99 13.55 12.08
N ALA A 439 1.29 14.67 12.16
CA ALA A 439 0.02 14.92 11.47
C ALA A 439 0.18 15.69 10.13
N GLY A 440 1.38 15.77 9.57
CA GLY A 440 1.69 16.62 8.41
C GLY A 440 1.44 16.02 7.02
N GLY A 441 1.09 14.74 6.89
CA GLY A 441 0.88 14.14 5.57
C GLY A 441 2.16 14.06 4.74
N GLY A 442 3.25 13.60 5.36
CA GLY A 442 4.57 13.54 4.74
C GLY A 442 4.69 12.52 3.61
N PHE A 443 5.31 12.96 2.52
CA PHE A 443 5.77 12.09 1.44
C PHE A 443 7.13 12.55 0.93
N VAL A 444 7.85 11.62 0.30
CA VAL A 444 9.12 11.88 -0.36
C VAL A 444 8.92 11.83 -1.87
N VAL A 445 9.47 12.83 -2.55
CA VAL A 445 9.62 12.91 -3.99
C VAL A 445 11.03 12.46 -4.35
N ARG A 446 11.15 11.34 -5.05
CA ARG A 446 12.41 10.87 -5.66
C ARG A 446 12.46 11.34 -7.11
N LYS A 447 13.34 12.29 -7.41
CA LYS A 447 13.55 12.83 -8.77
C LYS A 447 14.51 11.97 -9.60
N GLY A 448 15.38 11.23 -8.92
CA GLY A 448 16.35 10.32 -9.52
C GLY A 448 17.07 9.52 -8.44
N ALA A 449 18.04 8.69 -8.83
CA ALA A 449 18.83 7.94 -7.86
C ALA A 449 19.59 8.90 -6.94
N GLY A 450 19.32 8.82 -5.62
CA GLY A 450 19.97 9.69 -4.64
C GLY A 450 19.41 11.12 -4.54
N ASP A 451 18.46 11.51 -5.39
CA ASP A 451 17.88 12.86 -5.39
C ASP A 451 16.45 12.86 -4.82
N PHE A 452 16.31 13.37 -3.59
CA PHE A 452 15.10 13.28 -2.79
C PHE A 452 14.71 14.64 -2.20
N GLU A 453 13.39 14.88 -2.12
CA GLU A 453 12.79 16.03 -1.45
C GLU A 453 11.61 15.57 -0.60
N VAL A 454 11.48 16.10 0.62
CA VAL A 454 10.31 15.82 1.48
C VAL A 454 9.29 16.92 1.27
N MET A 455 8.03 16.53 1.16
CA MET A 455 6.88 17.43 1.01
C MET A 455 5.73 17.01 1.92
N GLU A 456 4.77 17.91 2.10
CA GLU A 456 3.57 17.71 2.92
C GLU A 456 2.29 17.88 2.09
N VAL A 457 1.34 16.95 2.27
CA VAL A 457 -0.02 17.10 1.76
C VAL A 457 -0.68 18.29 2.47
N GLY A 458 -1.23 19.22 1.69
CA GLY A 458 -1.78 20.47 2.23
C GLY A 458 -0.74 21.57 2.47
N GLY A 459 0.53 21.33 2.13
CA GLY A 459 1.63 22.28 2.29
C GLY A 459 2.29 22.24 3.68
N PRO A 460 3.43 22.94 3.84
CA PRO A 460 4.25 22.83 5.05
C PRO A 460 3.53 23.26 6.33
N ARG A 461 3.67 22.49 7.41
CA ARG A 461 3.11 22.79 8.73
C ARG A 461 4.22 22.95 9.77
N SER A 462 4.34 24.14 10.34
CA SER A 462 5.47 24.52 11.18
C SER A 462 5.14 24.70 12.66
N SER A 463 3.88 24.49 13.07
CA SER A 463 3.48 24.64 14.46
C SER A 463 2.52 23.55 14.96
N PRO A 464 2.55 23.21 16.27
CA PRO A 464 1.61 22.28 16.87
C PRO A 464 0.13 22.64 16.69
N ALA A 465 -0.18 23.92 16.51
CA ALA A 465 -1.55 24.40 16.31
C ALA A 465 -2.15 23.99 14.94
N GLN A 466 -1.32 23.53 13.99
CA GLN A 466 -1.72 23.15 12.64
C GLN A 466 -1.98 21.64 12.51
N ALA A 467 -2.41 20.99 13.59
CA ALA A 467 -2.70 19.57 13.60
C ALA A 467 -4.02 19.19 12.90
N ASP A 468 -4.92 20.14 12.67
CA ASP A 468 -6.24 19.89 12.06
C ASP A 468 -6.27 20.29 10.57
N PRO A 469 -6.75 19.42 9.66
CA PRO A 469 -7.04 18.00 9.89
C PRO A 469 -5.74 17.19 10.09
N ALA A 470 -5.84 16.14 10.90
CA ALA A 470 -4.70 15.26 11.17
C ALA A 470 -4.42 14.36 9.96
N LEU A 471 -3.39 14.68 9.18
CA LEU A 471 -2.99 13.93 8.00
C LEU A 471 -1.93 12.89 8.36
N THR A 472 -2.20 12.09 9.38
CA THR A 472 -1.31 11.00 9.81
C THR A 472 -1.14 10.01 8.66
N ALA A 473 0.11 9.64 8.36
CA ALA A 473 0.49 8.62 7.37
C ALA A 473 -0.07 8.79 5.93
N VAL A 474 0.80 9.06 4.95
CA VAL A 474 0.43 8.96 3.53
C VAL A 474 0.54 7.50 3.08
N ARG A 475 -0.58 6.87 2.70
CA ARG A 475 -0.62 5.42 2.39
C ARG A 475 -0.77 5.13 0.91
N CYS A 476 -1.52 5.96 0.21
CA CYS A 476 -1.86 5.76 -1.19
C CYS A 476 -1.91 7.08 -1.95
N TYR A 477 -1.71 6.98 -3.25
CA TYR A 477 -1.78 8.09 -4.18
C TYR A 477 -2.12 7.58 -5.57
N LYS A 478 -2.73 8.44 -6.38
CA LYS A 478 -3.01 8.19 -7.80
C LYS A 478 -2.98 9.48 -8.59
N ASN A 479 -2.35 9.46 -9.77
CA ASN A 479 -2.52 10.53 -10.75
C ASN A 479 -4.01 10.68 -11.09
N SER A 480 -4.46 11.93 -11.24
CA SER A 480 -5.85 12.20 -11.61
C SER A 480 -6.19 11.54 -12.96
N PRO A 481 -7.31 10.82 -13.06
CA PRO A 481 -7.81 10.33 -14.35
C PRO A 481 -8.54 11.40 -15.15
N PHE A 482 -8.75 12.60 -14.58
CA PHE A 482 -9.60 13.65 -15.16
C PHE A 482 -8.76 14.61 -16.03
N PRO A 483 -9.09 14.74 -17.33
CA PRO A 483 -8.36 15.63 -18.23
C PRO A 483 -8.33 17.10 -17.76
N GLU A 484 -9.38 17.56 -17.07
CA GLU A 484 -9.55 18.95 -16.64
C GLU A 484 -8.53 19.37 -15.57
N GLU A 485 -7.92 18.41 -14.88
CA GLU A 485 -6.92 18.64 -13.84
C GLU A 485 -5.65 17.81 -14.04
N ALA A 486 -5.26 17.61 -15.31
CA ALA A 486 -4.00 16.96 -15.67
C ALA A 486 -2.82 17.48 -14.83
N GLY A 487 -1.96 16.56 -14.38
CA GLY A 487 -0.84 16.84 -13.47
C GLY A 487 -1.22 16.89 -11.98
N THR A 488 -2.51 16.75 -11.63
CA THR A 488 -2.96 16.63 -10.24
C THR A 488 -2.79 15.21 -9.73
N VAL A 489 -2.38 15.08 -8.48
CA VAL A 489 -2.26 13.80 -7.77
C VAL A 489 -3.20 13.80 -6.58
N TYR A 490 -3.95 12.71 -6.41
CA TYR A 490 -4.75 12.44 -5.22
C TYR A 490 -3.89 11.67 -4.23
N PHE A 491 -3.97 12.04 -2.96
CA PHE A 491 -3.30 11.43 -1.83
C PHE A 491 -4.33 11.01 -0.81
N GLY A 492 -4.18 9.81 -0.26
CA GLY A 492 -5.04 9.32 0.81
C GLY A 492 -4.25 8.56 1.87
N GLY A 493 -4.78 8.55 3.08
CA GLY A 493 -4.02 7.98 4.19
C GLY A 493 -4.81 7.75 5.47
N TYR A 494 -4.05 7.87 6.56
CA TYR A 494 -4.35 7.45 7.93
C TYR A 494 -3.95 6.01 8.25
N ASP A 495 -2.97 5.84 9.14
CA ASP A 495 -2.76 4.58 9.87
C ASP A 495 -3.33 4.75 11.28
N CYS A 496 -4.19 3.85 11.71
CA CYS A 496 -4.81 3.96 13.03
C CYS A 496 -3.81 3.69 14.16
N ASN A 497 -2.68 3.02 13.91
CA ASN A 497 -1.66 2.72 14.92
C ASN A 497 -2.22 2.06 16.20
N SER A 498 -3.30 1.29 16.07
CA SER A 498 -4.05 0.69 17.18
C SER A 498 -4.73 1.68 18.15
N PHE A 499 -4.96 2.93 17.73
CA PHE A 499 -5.79 3.92 18.41
C PHE A 499 -7.21 3.94 17.83
N PRO A 500 -8.25 4.26 18.64
CA PRO A 500 -9.61 4.51 18.13
C PRO A 500 -9.60 5.57 17.02
N SER A 501 -10.24 5.25 15.90
CA SER A 501 -10.01 6.00 14.65
C SER A 501 -11.28 6.22 13.82
N ASP A 502 -12.44 6.41 14.44
CA ASP A 502 -13.63 6.78 13.67
C ASP A 502 -13.42 8.13 12.95
N ASP A 503 -13.86 8.22 11.69
CA ASP A 503 -13.82 9.44 10.86
C ASP A 503 -12.40 10.03 10.67
N THR A 504 -11.39 9.17 10.53
CA THR A 504 -9.99 9.61 10.34
C THR A 504 -9.48 9.48 8.92
N ALA A 505 -10.15 8.73 8.04
CA ALA A 505 -9.71 8.62 6.66
C ALA A 505 -9.76 9.98 5.95
N TRP A 506 -8.83 10.20 5.03
CA TRP A 506 -8.74 11.45 4.30
C TRP A 506 -8.24 11.22 2.88
N ILE A 507 -8.66 12.10 1.98
CA ILE A 507 -8.20 12.25 0.60
C ILE A 507 -8.05 13.73 0.31
N TYR A 508 -6.86 14.11 -0.12
CA TYR A 508 -6.53 15.43 -0.65
C TYR A 508 -6.08 15.27 -2.10
N LYS A 509 -6.15 16.34 -2.87
CA LYS A 509 -5.51 16.40 -4.17
C LYS A 509 -4.70 17.67 -4.32
N GLY A 510 -3.66 17.60 -5.12
CA GLY A 510 -2.87 18.78 -5.47
C GLY A 510 -1.82 18.52 -6.51
N ARG A 511 -1.17 19.60 -6.95
CA ARG A 511 -0.07 19.56 -7.91
C ARG A 511 1.26 19.58 -7.17
N LEU A 512 2.21 18.81 -7.69
CA LEU A 512 3.53 18.65 -7.09
C LEU A 512 4.45 19.85 -7.34
N ARG A 513 4.34 20.50 -8.51
CA ARG A 513 4.89 21.83 -8.86
C ARG A 513 4.08 22.48 -9.98
#